data_AF-A0A7L0L125-F1
#
_entry.id   AF-A0A7L0L125-F1
#
_cell.length_a   1.000
_cell.length_b   1.000
_cell.length_c   1.000
_cell.angle_alpha   90.00
_cell.angle_beta   90.00
_cell.angle_gamma   90.00
#
_symmetry.space_group_name_H-M   'P 1'
#
loop_
_entity.id
_entity.type
_entity.pdbx_description
1 polymer ?
#
loop_
_entity_poly.entity_id
_entity_poly.type
_entity_poly.pdbx_seq_one_letter_code
_entity_poly.pdbx_strand_id
1 'polypeptide(L)'
;LQWMRARWTSDPCYAFFGVDGTECSFLIYLSEVEWFCPPLPWRNRTGAVPSPPPPPPPQAAFRRDLARLLELIGTGKESLSFMKKRIRHLAQQWLRAARRLEQKLAGRQRDQKHILIHIGFLTEESGDVFSPRVLKGGPLGEMVQWADILAALFMLGHSLRVTVSLKELQSHLGVPPGRGNCPLTSPLPFDLIYTDYHGLQQMKQHMGLSFKKYRCRVRVIDTFGTEPAYNHEEYATLRGYRTNWGYWNLQPTQFMTMFPHTPDNSFMGFVSEELNQTEKQLIKANKVSSMAVVYGKEASIWKGKEKFLAILNKYMEIHGTVYYETQRPPEVPAFVKNHGLLPQHEFQQLLRKAKLFIGFGFPYEGPAPLEAIANGCVFLQARFNPPHSSLNHEFFRGKPTSREASVSSQHPYAEDFIGKPHVWTVDYNNSEEFEAAIKTIMRTQVDPYLPYEYTCEGMLERIHAYIQHQDFCTTSSLPPSPKTKTPAMQSPPSPLALAPNSTHLVWSPSAGGAPRAWPPVASLQVWLSEPQHTCTETCRRRGLVCEPTFFSFLNKEEVFLQLSIACDSTEYEMNHLYPAVAEHVRECYLQKEPLLFSCAGYNPKYRRLCPCRDFRPGQVALCRDCL
;
A
#
# COMPACT_ATOMS: atom_id res chain seq x y z
N LEU A 1 -28.76 9.09 -26.89
CA LEU A 1 -29.19 9.87 -28.08
C LEU A 1 -29.60 11.31 -27.75
N GLN A 2 -30.63 11.54 -26.92
CA GLN A 2 -31.07 12.91 -26.55
C GLN A 2 -29.94 13.77 -25.98
N TRP A 3 -29.07 13.20 -25.15
CA TRP A 3 -27.88 13.89 -24.63
C TRP A 3 -26.94 14.36 -25.76
N MET A 4 -26.64 13.48 -26.73
CA MET A 4 -25.77 13.82 -27.88
C MET A 4 -26.34 14.98 -28.69
N ARG A 5 -27.65 15.00 -28.97
CA ARG A 5 -28.31 16.12 -29.67
C ARG A 5 -28.02 17.48 -29.05
N ALA A 6 -28.02 17.53 -27.72
CA ALA A 6 -27.85 18.78 -26.98
C ALA A 6 -26.39 19.12 -26.68
N ARG A 7 -25.48 18.12 -26.65
CA ARG A 7 -24.17 18.25 -26.00
C ARG A 7 -22.99 17.71 -26.81
N TRP A 8 -23.17 17.21 -28.04
CA TRP A 8 -22.06 16.63 -28.81
C TRP A 8 -20.93 17.61 -29.14
N THR A 9 -21.17 18.92 -29.12
CA THR A 9 -20.13 19.96 -29.31
C THR A 9 -19.43 20.35 -28.00
N SER A 10 -19.82 19.78 -26.86
CA SER A 10 -19.26 20.12 -25.54
C SER A 10 -17.81 19.66 -25.34
N ASP A 11 -17.36 18.71 -26.16
CA ASP A 11 -16.00 18.18 -26.16
C ASP A 11 -15.54 17.92 -27.60
N PRO A 12 -14.37 18.43 -28.05
CA PRO A 12 -13.88 18.16 -29.40
C PRO A 12 -13.64 16.66 -29.68
N CYS A 13 -13.56 15.81 -28.64
CA CYS A 13 -13.38 14.38 -28.82
C CYS A 13 -14.52 13.71 -29.62
N TYR A 14 -15.76 14.21 -29.53
CA TYR A 14 -16.88 13.66 -30.30
C TYR A 14 -16.66 13.85 -31.81
N ALA A 15 -16.24 15.05 -32.22
CA ALA A 15 -15.91 15.34 -33.61
C ALA A 15 -14.70 14.52 -34.09
N PHE A 16 -13.71 14.30 -33.21
CA PHE A 16 -12.57 13.42 -33.50
C PHE A 16 -13.00 11.98 -33.82
N PHE A 17 -14.03 11.45 -33.16
CA PHE A 17 -14.62 10.15 -33.47
C PHE A 17 -15.63 10.17 -34.64
N GLY A 18 -15.74 11.29 -35.37
CA GLY A 18 -16.59 11.42 -36.56
C GLY A 18 -18.04 11.79 -36.26
N VAL A 19 -18.34 12.33 -35.08
CA VAL A 19 -19.65 12.92 -34.80
C VAL A 19 -19.78 14.26 -35.52
N ASP A 20 -20.79 14.37 -36.39
CA ASP A 20 -21.02 15.52 -37.28
C ASP A 20 -22.33 16.27 -36.99
N GLY A 21 -23.05 15.88 -35.93
CA GLY A 21 -24.34 16.46 -35.55
C GLY A 21 -25.57 15.74 -36.12
N THR A 22 -25.39 14.73 -36.98
CA THR A 22 -26.49 13.90 -37.49
C THR A 22 -26.88 12.80 -36.50
N GLU A 23 -28.15 12.38 -36.54
CA GLU A 23 -28.64 11.24 -35.74
C GLU A 23 -27.85 9.95 -36.03
N CYS A 24 -27.43 9.77 -37.29
CA CYS A 24 -26.66 8.60 -37.71
C CYS A 24 -25.28 8.58 -37.04
N SER A 25 -24.56 9.71 -37.02
CA SER A 25 -23.25 9.77 -36.37
C SER A 25 -23.34 9.62 -34.85
N PHE A 26 -24.41 10.12 -34.22
CA PHE A 26 -24.66 9.86 -32.79
C PHE A 26 -24.87 8.38 -32.49
N LEU A 27 -25.68 7.69 -33.30
CA LEU A 27 -25.93 6.26 -33.13
C LEU A 27 -24.67 5.44 -33.36
N ILE A 28 -23.87 5.77 -34.38
CA ILE A 28 -22.58 5.12 -34.65
C ILE A 28 -21.63 5.31 -33.47
N TYR A 29 -21.49 6.53 -32.94
CA TYR A 29 -20.62 6.79 -31.79
C TYR A 29 -21.06 6.00 -30.55
N LEU A 30 -22.36 6.06 -30.21
CA LEU A 30 -22.89 5.38 -29.03
C LEU A 30 -22.85 3.85 -29.14
N SER A 31 -22.87 3.29 -30.36
CA SER A 31 -22.81 1.84 -30.58
C SER A 31 -21.38 1.31 -30.68
N GLU A 32 -20.56 1.93 -31.52
CA GLU A 32 -19.24 1.41 -31.88
C GLU A 32 -18.12 1.91 -30.96
N VAL A 33 -18.29 3.07 -30.31
CA VAL A 33 -17.25 3.72 -29.48
C VAL A 33 -17.54 3.57 -27.98
N GLU A 34 -18.74 3.92 -27.53
CA GLU A 34 -19.09 3.88 -26.08
C GLU A 34 -19.88 2.64 -25.65
N TRP A 35 -20.38 1.85 -26.61
CA TRP A 35 -21.16 0.63 -26.37
C TRP A 35 -22.45 0.83 -25.54
N PHE A 36 -23.02 2.03 -25.55
CA PHE A 36 -24.35 2.31 -25.00
C PHE A 36 -25.49 1.83 -25.90
N CYS A 37 -25.22 1.64 -27.20
CA CYS A 37 -26.17 1.10 -28.16
C CYS A 37 -25.65 -0.22 -28.77
N PRO A 38 -26.52 -1.13 -29.24
CA PRO A 38 -26.09 -2.32 -29.97
C PRO A 38 -25.34 -1.93 -31.26
N PRO A 39 -24.31 -2.69 -31.66
CA PRO A 39 -23.61 -2.50 -32.94
C PRO A 39 -24.58 -2.52 -34.13
N LEU A 40 -24.34 -1.66 -35.12
CA LEU A 40 -25.28 -1.47 -36.24
C LEU A 40 -25.15 -2.60 -37.28
N PRO A 41 -26.23 -3.34 -37.61
CA PRO A 41 -26.16 -4.54 -38.47
C PRO A 41 -25.56 -4.32 -39.87
N TRP A 42 -25.70 -3.11 -40.43
CA TRP A 42 -25.29 -2.75 -41.78
C TRP A 42 -23.87 -2.19 -41.88
N ARG A 43 -23.20 -1.88 -40.75
CA ARG A 43 -21.75 -1.74 -40.73
C ARG A 43 -21.18 -3.14 -40.64
N ASN A 44 -20.85 -3.68 -41.82
CA ASN A 44 -20.30 -5.02 -42.06
C ASN A 44 -19.72 -5.71 -40.81
N ARG A 45 -20.42 -6.77 -40.37
CA ARG A 45 -19.79 -7.99 -39.85
C ARG A 45 -18.98 -8.67 -40.98
N THR A 46 -18.07 -7.97 -41.65
CA THR A 46 -16.87 -8.67 -42.14
C THR A 46 -16.21 -9.10 -40.85
N GLY A 47 -16.49 -10.34 -40.43
CA GLY A 47 -15.89 -10.92 -39.24
C GLY A 47 -14.43 -10.55 -39.30
N ALA A 48 -13.93 -9.90 -38.24
CA ALA A 48 -12.51 -9.71 -38.09
C ALA A 48 -11.90 -11.07 -38.46
N VAL A 49 -11.13 -11.10 -39.56
CA VAL A 49 -10.37 -12.30 -39.95
C VAL A 49 -9.79 -12.79 -38.64
N PRO A 50 -9.99 -14.07 -38.24
CA PRO A 50 -9.52 -14.56 -36.95
C PRO A 50 -8.09 -14.08 -36.83
N SER A 51 -7.87 -13.09 -35.96
CA SER A 51 -6.53 -12.55 -35.81
C SER A 51 -5.71 -13.76 -35.42
N PRO A 52 -4.56 -14.02 -36.10
CA PRO A 52 -3.71 -15.13 -35.70
C PRO A 52 -3.55 -15.05 -34.19
N PRO A 53 -3.63 -16.19 -33.47
CA PRO A 53 -3.58 -16.19 -32.02
C PRO A 53 -2.40 -15.31 -31.59
N PRO A 54 -2.61 -14.37 -30.66
CA PRO A 54 -1.57 -13.44 -30.29
C PRO A 54 -0.31 -14.24 -29.93
N PRO A 55 0.88 -13.81 -30.39
CA PRO A 55 2.10 -14.52 -30.09
C PRO A 55 2.19 -14.71 -28.56
N PRO A 56 2.75 -15.83 -28.10
CA PRO A 56 2.88 -16.09 -26.67
C PRO A 56 3.57 -14.89 -26.02
N PRO A 57 3.08 -14.44 -24.85
CA PRO A 57 3.66 -13.29 -24.20
C PRO A 57 5.17 -13.51 -23.99
N PRO A 58 5.99 -12.48 -24.21
CA PRO A 58 7.43 -12.59 -24.00
C PRO A 58 7.68 -13.04 -22.56
N GLN A 59 8.70 -13.88 -22.37
CA GLN A 59 9.04 -14.35 -21.02
C GLN A 59 9.91 -13.31 -20.30
N ALA A 60 9.60 -13.08 -19.02
CA ALA A 60 10.35 -12.20 -18.15
C ALA A 60 11.66 -12.87 -17.72
N ALA A 61 12.79 -12.28 -18.11
CA ALA A 61 14.11 -12.66 -17.64
C ALA A 61 14.62 -11.63 -16.62
N PHE A 62 15.23 -12.11 -15.53
CA PHE A 62 15.86 -11.24 -14.55
C PHE A 62 16.93 -10.37 -15.20
N ARG A 63 16.94 -9.07 -14.88
CA ARG A 63 17.93 -8.13 -15.42
C ARG A 63 19.29 -8.33 -14.74
N ARG A 64 20.37 -8.03 -15.46
CA ARG A 64 21.76 -8.20 -15.00
C ARG A 64 22.48 -6.88 -14.73
N ASP A 65 21.87 -5.77 -15.11
CA ASP A 65 22.30 -4.39 -14.88
C ASP A 65 21.07 -3.48 -14.68
N LEU A 66 21.29 -2.21 -14.34
CA LEU A 66 20.25 -1.19 -14.15
C LEU A 66 20.41 0.00 -15.11
N ALA A 67 21.30 -0.08 -16.09
CA ALA A 67 21.65 1.06 -16.95
C ALA A 67 20.42 1.57 -17.72
N ARG A 68 19.66 0.64 -18.32
CA ARG A 68 18.44 0.97 -19.05
C ARG A 68 17.36 1.58 -18.15
N LEU A 69 17.25 1.14 -16.90
CA LEU A 69 16.30 1.76 -15.95
C LEU A 69 16.66 3.22 -15.68
N LEU A 70 17.96 3.50 -15.48
CA LEU A 70 18.45 4.85 -15.22
C LEU A 70 18.21 5.77 -16.43
N GLU A 71 18.18 5.25 -17.65
CA GLU A 71 17.75 6.02 -18.84
C GLU A 71 16.24 6.30 -18.79
N LEU A 72 15.42 5.29 -18.48
CA LEU A 72 13.95 5.38 -18.49
C LEU A 72 13.37 6.40 -17.49
N ILE A 73 14.02 6.63 -16.35
CA ILE A 73 13.54 7.59 -15.32
C ILE A 73 13.57 9.04 -15.82
N GLY A 74 14.27 9.34 -16.92
CA GLY A 74 14.32 10.69 -17.49
C GLY A 74 15.17 11.66 -16.68
N THR A 75 15.25 12.92 -17.10
CA THR A 75 16.07 13.97 -16.47
C THR A 75 15.24 15.24 -16.27
N GLY A 76 15.78 16.24 -15.57
CA GLY A 76 15.17 17.58 -15.48
C GLY A 76 14.41 17.90 -14.20
N LYS A 77 14.26 16.95 -13.26
CA LYS A 77 13.73 17.21 -11.91
C LYS A 77 14.67 16.63 -10.85
N GLU A 78 14.84 17.35 -9.74
CA GLU A 78 15.69 16.91 -8.62
C GLU A 78 15.18 15.63 -7.95
N SER A 79 13.85 15.44 -7.92
CA SER A 79 13.19 14.20 -7.52
C SER A 79 13.69 12.99 -8.33
N LEU A 80 13.79 13.12 -9.65
CA LEU A 80 14.31 12.07 -10.53
C LEU A 80 15.81 11.82 -10.30
N SER A 81 16.58 12.90 -10.08
CA SER A 81 18.01 12.82 -9.74
C SER A 81 18.22 12.05 -8.44
N PHE A 82 17.42 12.32 -7.42
CA PHE A 82 17.41 11.58 -6.15
C PHE A 82 17.14 10.09 -6.36
N MET A 83 16.07 9.74 -7.07
CA MET A 83 15.73 8.33 -7.34
C MET A 83 16.86 7.61 -8.09
N LYS A 84 17.47 8.24 -9.10
CA LYS A 84 18.62 7.69 -9.82
C LYS A 84 19.83 7.46 -8.93
N LYS A 85 20.18 8.44 -8.06
CA LYS A 85 21.29 8.30 -7.12
C LYS A 85 21.06 7.13 -6.16
N ARG A 86 19.85 7.00 -5.64
CA ARG A 86 19.45 5.87 -4.78
C ARG A 86 19.56 4.52 -5.48
N ILE A 87 18.99 4.39 -6.68
CA ILE A 87 19.05 3.14 -7.46
C ILE A 87 20.51 2.74 -7.76
N ARG A 88 21.37 3.71 -8.10
CA ARG A 88 22.81 3.45 -8.30
C ARG A 88 23.48 2.97 -7.02
N HIS A 89 23.18 3.59 -5.88
CA HIS A 89 23.75 3.23 -4.59
C HIS A 89 23.40 1.78 -4.20
N LEU A 90 22.16 1.35 -4.40
CA LEU A 90 21.71 -0.01 -4.09
C LEU A 90 21.90 -1.03 -5.22
N ALA A 91 22.54 -0.65 -6.34
CA ALA A 91 22.59 -1.46 -7.55
C ALA A 91 23.14 -2.87 -7.30
N GLN A 92 24.26 -3.00 -6.58
CA GLN A 92 24.86 -4.31 -6.31
C GLN A 92 23.97 -5.20 -5.44
N GLN A 93 23.20 -4.61 -4.52
CA GLN A 93 22.28 -5.36 -3.66
C GLN A 93 21.08 -5.87 -4.47
N TRP A 94 20.51 -5.03 -5.33
CA TRP A 94 19.46 -5.44 -6.29
C TRP A 94 19.91 -6.59 -7.20
N LEU A 95 21.13 -6.51 -7.75
CA LEU A 95 21.68 -7.56 -8.62
C LEU A 95 21.87 -8.89 -7.89
N ARG A 96 22.32 -8.87 -6.63
CA ARG A 96 22.48 -10.07 -5.80
C ARG A 96 21.13 -10.66 -5.41
N ALA A 97 20.19 -9.82 -4.98
CA ALA A 97 18.84 -10.21 -4.62
C ALA A 97 18.11 -10.87 -5.79
N ALA A 98 18.21 -10.31 -7.01
CA ALA A 98 17.61 -10.90 -8.20
C ALA A 98 18.17 -12.29 -8.53
N ARG A 99 19.49 -12.50 -8.41
CA ARG A 99 20.09 -13.83 -8.60
C ARG A 99 19.60 -14.84 -7.57
N ARG A 100 19.46 -14.44 -6.30
CA ARG A 100 18.95 -15.32 -5.24
C ARG A 100 17.49 -15.68 -5.47
N LEU A 101 16.66 -14.71 -5.85
CA LEU A 101 15.27 -14.98 -6.18
C LEU A 101 15.15 -15.88 -7.41
N GLU A 102 15.95 -15.65 -8.46
CA GLU A 102 16.01 -16.51 -9.64
C GLU A 102 16.32 -17.98 -9.28
N GLN A 103 17.27 -18.19 -8.36
CA GLN A 103 17.57 -19.53 -7.83
C GLN A 103 16.40 -20.12 -7.03
N LYS A 104 15.76 -19.33 -6.16
CA LYS A 104 14.58 -19.76 -5.38
C LYS A 104 13.41 -20.17 -6.27
N LEU A 105 13.23 -19.50 -7.41
CA LEU A 105 12.15 -19.79 -8.36
C LEU A 105 12.44 -21.00 -9.25
N ALA A 106 13.64 -21.59 -9.20
CA ALA A 106 14.00 -22.84 -9.87
C ALA A 106 13.58 -22.91 -11.36
N GLY A 107 13.69 -21.80 -12.10
CA GLY A 107 13.37 -21.75 -13.53
C GLY A 107 11.87 -21.69 -13.87
N ARG A 108 10.98 -21.40 -12.91
CA ARG A 108 9.56 -21.11 -13.18
C ARG A 108 9.43 -20.02 -14.26
N GLN A 109 8.66 -20.31 -15.31
CA GLN A 109 8.34 -19.39 -16.39
C GLN A 109 7.43 -18.27 -15.88
N ARG A 110 7.61 -17.06 -16.42
CA ARG A 110 6.91 -15.85 -15.98
C ARG A 110 6.67 -14.95 -17.17
N ASP A 111 5.44 -14.52 -17.36
CA ASP A 111 5.14 -13.60 -18.45
C ASP A 111 5.69 -12.20 -18.17
N GLN A 112 6.37 -11.63 -19.16
CA GLN A 112 6.77 -10.23 -19.15
C GLN A 112 5.54 -9.36 -19.36
N LYS A 113 5.12 -8.70 -18.28
CA LYS A 113 4.15 -7.61 -18.32
C LYS A 113 4.72 -6.31 -18.89
N HIS A 114 3.91 -5.59 -19.66
CA HIS A 114 4.13 -4.19 -20.00
C HIS A 114 3.45 -3.29 -18.97
N ILE A 115 4.24 -2.51 -18.23
CA ILE A 115 3.81 -1.80 -17.03
C ILE A 115 3.99 -0.30 -17.23
N LEU A 116 2.91 0.46 -17.03
CA LEU A 116 2.96 1.91 -16.91
C LEU A 116 3.23 2.30 -15.45
N ILE A 117 4.19 3.18 -15.24
CA ILE A 117 4.48 3.81 -13.94
C ILE A 117 4.24 5.29 -14.13
N HIS A 118 3.19 5.81 -13.50
CA HIS A 118 2.85 7.22 -13.59
C HIS A 118 2.90 7.86 -12.20
N ILE A 119 3.90 8.73 -11.98
CA ILE A 119 4.13 9.41 -10.71
C ILE A 119 3.45 10.78 -10.78
N GLY A 120 2.18 10.82 -10.39
CA GLY A 120 1.27 11.94 -10.60
C GLY A 120 1.58 13.16 -9.73
N PHE A 121 2.08 12.98 -8.51
CA PHE A 121 2.42 14.14 -7.65
C PHE A 121 3.68 14.88 -8.13
N LEU A 122 4.46 14.28 -9.04
CA LEU A 122 5.58 14.96 -9.69
C LEU A 122 5.15 15.77 -10.91
N THR A 123 3.89 15.73 -11.34
CA THR A 123 3.45 16.51 -12.51
C THR A 123 3.30 17.99 -12.16
N GLU A 124 3.39 18.85 -13.19
CA GLU A 124 3.24 20.30 -13.03
C GLU A 124 1.81 20.66 -12.58
N GLU A 125 0.81 19.92 -13.06
CA GLU A 125 -0.61 20.09 -12.73
C GLU A 125 -0.92 19.78 -11.26
N SER A 126 -0.10 18.95 -10.62
CA SER A 126 -0.16 18.69 -9.18
C SER A 126 0.55 19.79 -8.37
N GLY A 127 1.02 20.86 -9.02
CA GLY A 127 1.71 22.00 -8.43
C GLY A 127 3.22 21.80 -8.21
N ASP A 128 3.79 20.70 -8.70
CA ASP A 128 5.18 20.27 -8.47
C ASP A 128 5.66 20.50 -7.02
N VAL A 129 4.76 20.33 -6.04
CA VAL A 129 4.96 20.81 -4.66
C VAL A 129 6.16 20.13 -3.99
N PHE A 130 6.53 18.94 -4.46
CA PHE A 130 7.56 18.11 -3.87
C PHE A 130 8.96 18.38 -4.43
N SER A 131 9.12 18.67 -5.73
CA SER A 131 10.47 18.81 -6.31
C SER A 131 11.30 19.94 -5.68
N PRO A 132 10.75 21.15 -5.42
CA PRO A 132 11.47 22.20 -4.70
C PRO A 132 11.74 21.86 -3.23
N ARG A 133 10.91 21.02 -2.61
CA ARG A 133 11.05 20.62 -1.20
C ARG A 133 12.10 19.52 -0.98
N VAL A 134 12.43 18.73 -2.00
CA VAL A 134 13.52 17.73 -1.93
C VAL A 134 14.84 18.37 -1.49
N LEU A 135 15.17 19.55 -2.04
CA LEU A 135 16.39 20.30 -1.69
C LEU A 135 16.35 20.93 -0.30
N LYS A 136 15.15 21.03 0.31
CA LYS A 136 14.93 21.60 1.65
C LYS A 136 14.63 20.55 2.71
N GLY A 137 14.89 19.27 2.41
CA GLY A 137 14.72 18.19 3.38
C GLY A 137 13.28 17.77 3.59
N GLY A 138 12.40 18.05 2.61
CA GLY A 138 10.99 17.69 2.62
C GLY A 138 10.74 16.17 2.69
N PRO A 139 9.46 15.75 2.63
CA PRO A 139 9.10 14.34 2.71
C PRO A 139 9.68 13.57 1.50
N LEU A 140 10.69 12.74 1.76
CA LEU A 140 11.38 11.90 0.77
C LEU A 140 10.91 10.44 0.81
N GLY A 141 9.96 10.10 1.68
CA GLY A 141 9.49 8.71 1.84
C GLY A 141 8.90 8.15 0.56
N GLU A 142 8.04 8.92 -0.09
CA GLU A 142 7.41 8.57 -1.36
C GLU A 142 8.45 8.41 -2.48
N MET A 143 9.48 9.26 -2.52
CA MET A 143 10.60 9.13 -3.47
C MET A 143 11.37 7.83 -3.29
N VAL A 144 11.64 7.46 -2.03
CA VAL A 144 12.32 6.21 -1.67
C VAL A 144 11.51 5.02 -2.19
N GLN A 145 10.21 4.99 -1.89
CA GLN A 145 9.32 3.92 -2.34
C GLN A 145 9.23 3.85 -3.87
N TRP A 146 9.05 4.96 -4.58
CA TRP A 146 9.00 4.96 -6.05
C TRP A 146 10.30 4.48 -6.71
N ALA A 147 11.46 4.89 -6.18
CA ALA A 147 12.76 4.42 -6.68
C ALA A 147 12.89 2.90 -6.56
N ASP A 148 12.45 2.35 -5.43
CA ASP A 148 12.57 0.93 -5.14
C ASP A 148 11.53 0.10 -5.91
N ILE A 149 10.31 0.63 -6.13
CA ILE A 149 9.31 0.02 -7.03
C ILE A 149 9.87 -0.10 -8.45
N LEU A 150 10.44 0.99 -8.98
CA LEU A 150 11.04 1.01 -10.31
C LEU A 150 12.17 -0.02 -10.44
N ALA A 151 13.06 -0.08 -9.44
CA ALA A 151 14.13 -1.06 -9.41
C ALA A 151 13.59 -2.49 -9.36
N ALA A 152 12.63 -2.79 -8.49
CA ALA A 152 12.07 -4.12 -8.34
C ALA A 152 11.37 -4.61 -9.62
N LEU A 153 10.46 -3.81 -10.18
CA LEU A 153 9.74 -4.14 -11.42
C LEU A 153 10.69 -4.38 -12.59
N PHE A 154 11.73 -3.53 -12.70
CA PHE A 154 12.73 -3.66 -13.74
C PHE A 154 13.55 -4.94 -13.55
N MET A 155 14.07 -5.18 -12.34
CA MET A 155 14.90 -6.35 -12.02
C MET A 155 14.17 -7.68 -12.24
N LEU A 156 12.87 -7.73 -11.99
CA LEU A 156 12.01 -8.88 -12.29
C LEU A 156 11.87 -9.18 -13.79
N GLY A 157 12.28 -8.26 -14.67
CA GLY A 157 12.31 -8.46 -16.12
C GLY A 157 11.14 -7.86 -16.88
N HIS A 158 10.33 -6.99 -16.25
CA HIS A 158 9.19 -6.36 -16.89
C HIS A 158 9.59 -5.25 -17.87
N SER A 159 8.67 -4.89 -18.78
CA SER A 159 8.84 -3.79 -19.72
C SER A 159 8.17 -2.54 -19.14
N LEU A 160 8.96 -1.53 -18.78
CA LEU A 160 8.47 -0.36 -18.05
C LEU A 160 8.32 0.86 -18.96
N ARG A 161 7.24 1.61 -18.78
CA ARG A 161 7.08 2.99 -19.27
C ARG A 161 6.88 3.91 -18.07
N VAL A 162 7.79 4.87 -17.88
CA VAL A 162 7.72 5.83 -16.76
C VAL A 162 7.23 7.17 -17.29
N THR A 163 6.26 7.78 -16.61
CA THR A 163 5.73 9.11 -16.95
C THR A 163 5.63 9.99 -15.71
N VAL A 164 6.03 11.25 -15.85
CA VAL A 164 6.01 12.26 -14.76
C VAL A 164 5.45 13.61 -15.22
N SER A 165 4.75 13.59 -16.36
CA SER A 165 3.99 14.71 -16.92
C SER A 165 2.66 14.21 -17.49
N LEU A 166 1.63 15.06 -17.46
CA LEU A 166 0.33 14.72 -18.01
C LEU A 166 0.38 14.51 -19.53
N LYS A 167 1.21 15.27 -20.24
CA LYS A 167 1.39 15.15 -21.69
C LYS A 167 1.90 13.77 -22.10
N GLU A 168 2.91 13.24 -21.40
CA GLU A 168 3.43 11.88 -21.65
C GLU A 168 2.37 10.82 -21.29
N LEU A 169 1.66 11.01 -20.18
CA LEU A 169 0.57 10.12 -19.78
C LEU A 169 -0.50 10.03 -20.87
N GLN A 170 -1.04 11.16 -21.31
CA GLN A 170 -2.08 11.23 -22.35
C GLN A 170 -1.61 10.58 -23.67
N SER A 171 -0.37 10.85 -24.07
CA SER A 171 0.21 10.27 -25.29
C SER A 171 0.29 8.74 -25.21
N HIS A 172 0.74 8.19 -24.07
CA HIS A 172 0.88 6.74 -23.90
C HIS A 172 -0.43 6.00 -23.64
N LEU A 173 -1.42 6.66 -23.07
CA LEU A 173 -2.77 6.11 -22.90
C LEU A 173 -3.57 6.13 -24.21
N GLY A 174 -3.22 6.98 -25.18
CA GLY A 174 -4.02 7.19 -26.38
C GLY A 174 -5.29 8.00 -26.09
N VAL A 175 -5.16 9.08 -25.31
CA VAL A 175 -6.27 9.98 -24.98
C VAL A 175 -6.63 10.83 -26.21
N PRO A 176 -7.90 10.86 -26.65
CA PRO A 176 -8.33 11.74 -27.74
C PRO A 176 -8.25 13.22 -27.35
N PRO A 177 -8.19 14.16 -28.32
CA PRO A 177 -8.21 15.58 -28.00
C PRO A 177 -9.51 15.95 -27.29
N GLY A 178 -9.44 16.70 -26.19
CA GLY A 178 -10.65 17.06 -25.45
C GLY A 178 -10.50 17.18 -23.95
N ARG A 179 -11.65 17.09 -23.27
CA ARG A 179 -11.76 17.19 -21.80
C ARG A 179 -11.91 15.84 -21.12
N GLY A 180 -11.69 14.74 -21.86
CA GLY A 180 -11.73 13.37 -21.34
C GLY A 180 -13.13 12.77 -21.25
N ASN A 181 -14.12 13.30 -21.99
CA ASN A 181 -15.46 12.73 -22.02
C ASN A 181 -15.56 11.47 -22.90
N CYS A 182 -14.69 11.33 -23.90
CA CYS A 182 -14.67 10.17 -24.78
C CYS A 182 -13.71 9.06 -24.27
N PRO A 183 -13.94 7.79 -24.66
CA PRO A 183 -13.01 6.70 -24.34
C PRO A 183 -11.67 6.85 -25.08
N LEU A 184 -10.69 6.01 -24.70
CA LEU A 184 -9.39 5.96 -25.35
C LEU A 184 -9.50 5.58 -26.84
N THR A 185 -8.57 6.07 -27.65
CA THR A 185 -8.55 5.83 -29.11
C THR A 185 -8.20 4.40 -29.47
N SER A 186 -7.62 3.63 -28.54
CA SER A 186 -7.24 2.24 -28.72
C SER A 186 -7.28 1.49 -27.38
N PRO A 187 -7.33 0.15 -27.39
CA PRO A 187 -7.20 -0.64 -26.18
C PRO A 187 -5.93 -0.27 -25.40
N LEU A 188 -6.04 -0.22 -24.06
CA LEU A 188 -4.93 0.15 -23.21
C LEU A 188 -3.77 -0.85 -23.40
N PRO A 189 -2.56 -0.40 -23.80
CA PRO A 189 -1.45 -1.29 -24.15
C PRO A 189 -0.72 -1.86 -22.94
N PHE A 190 -1.09 -1.43 -21.72
CA PHE A 190 -0.42 -1.81 -20.48
C PHE A 190 -1.20 -2.89 -19.74
N ASP A 191 -0.51 -3.92 -19.28
CA ASP A 191 -1.07 -4.99 -18.45
C ASP A 191 -1.34 -4.52 -17.02
N LEU A 192 -0.46 -3.67 -16.50
CA LEU A 192 -0.52 -3.11 -15.15
C LEU A 192 -0.18 -1.61 -15.17
N ILE A 193 -0.77 -0.86 -14.25
CA ILE A 193 -0.48 0.56 -14.02
C ILE A 193 -0.16 0.76 -12.54
N TYR A 194 1.02 1.26 -12.22
CA TYR A 194 1.34 1.77 -10.89
C TYR A 194 1.23 3.29 -10.89
N THR A 195 0.46 3.85 -9.95
CA THR A 195 0.30 5.30 -9.82
C THR A 195 0.04 5.72 -8.38
N ASP A 196 -0.03 7.03 -8.11
CA ASP A 196 -0.47 7.61 -6.85
C ASP A 196 -1.88 8.23 -7.00
N TYR A 197 -2.42 8.86 -5.96
CA TYR A 197 -3.75 9.52 -6.03
C TYR A 197 -3.84 10.61 -7.09
N HIS A 198 -2.77 11.39 -7.28
CA HIS A 198 -2.76 12.46 -8.27
C HIS A 198 -2.85 11.88 -9.67
N GLY A 199 -2.05 10.84 -9.95
CA GLY A 199 -2.07 10.15 -11.23
C GLY A 199 -3.37 9.38 -11.46
N LEU A 200 -3.97 8.84 -10.41
CA LEU A 200 -5.30 8.23 -10.46
C LEU A 200 -6.38 9.24 -10.85
N GLN A 201 -6.35 10.45 -10.27
CA GLN A 201 -7.24 11.54 -10.62
C GLN A 201 -7.02 12.02 -12.06
N GLN A 202 -5.77 12.17 -12.49
CA GLN A 202 -5.42 12.52 -13.86
C GLN A 202 -5.95 11.47 -14.85
N MET A 203 -5.78 10.18 -14.55
CA MET A 203 -6.32 9.09 -15.37
C MET A 203 -7.84 9.09 -15.40
N LYS A 204 -8.52 9.22 -14.25
CA LYS A 204 -10.00 9.30 -14.18
C LYS A 204 -10.54 10.45 -15.02
N GLN A 205 -9.87 11.60 -14.99
CA GLN A 205 -10.27 12.78 -15.77
C GLN A 205 -10.11 12.57 -17.28
N HIS A 206 -9.04 11.91 -17.73
CA HIS A 206 -8.68 11.87 -19.16
C HIS A 206 -9.05 10.57 -19.88
N MET A 207 -9.25 9.46 -19.16
CA MET A 207 -9.64 8.18 -19.75
C MET A 207 -11.16 8.03 -19.92
N GLY A 208 -11.96 8.96 -19.39
CA GLY A 208 -13.43 8.90 -19.46
C GLY A 208 -13.99 7.54 -19.02
N LEU A 209 -14.89 6.98 -19.83
CA LEU A 209 -15.47 5.65 -19.59
C LEU A 209 -14.44 4.51 -19.59
N SER A 210 -13.30 4.69 -20.26
CA SER A 210 -12.24 3.67 -20.29
C SER A 210 -11.60 3.47 -18.92
N PHE A 211 -11.64 4.47 -18.03
CA PHE A 211 -11.15 4.30 -16.66
C PHE A 211 -11.88 3.16 -15.94
N LYS A 212 -13.21 3.11 -16.04
CA LYS A 212 -14.03 2.05 -15.41
C LYS A 212 -13.69 0.66 -15.96
N LYS A 213 -13.39 0.57 -17.26
CA LYS A 213 -12.98 -0.67 -17.93
C LYS A 213 -11.61 -1.17 -17.46
N TYR A 214 -10.64 -0.28 -17.28
CA TYR A 214 -9.25 -0.65 -16.99
C TYR A 214 -8.84 -0.51 -15.53
N ARG A 215 -9.71 -0.02 -14.62
CA ARG A 215 -9.40 0.21 -13.20
C ARG A 215 -8.82 -1.01 -12.48
N CYS A 216 -9.16 -2.23 -12.90
CA CYS A 216 -8.61 -3.47 -12.33
C CYS A 216 -7.09 -3.63 -12.52
N ARG A 217 -6.51 -2.96 -13.53
CA ARG A 217 -5.06 -2.99 -13.81
C ARG A 217 -4.26 -2.04 -12.92
N VAL A 218 -4.94 -1.18 -12.18
CA VAL A 218 -4.30 -0.12 -11.39
C VAL A 218 -3.81 -0.67 -10.04
N ARG A 219 -2.65 -0.20 -9.62
CA ARG A 219 -2.07 -0.34 -8.28
C ARG A 219 -1.76 1.06 -7.77
N VAL A 220 -2.33 1.43 -6.64
CA VAL A 220 -2.30 2.82 -6.12
C VAL A 220 -1.35 2.88 -4.94
N ILE A 221 -0.21 3.53 -5.11
CA ILE A 221 0.75 3.79 -4.04
C ILE A 221 0.14 4.82 -3.08
N ASP A 222 -0.16 4.36 -1.86
CA ASP A 222 -0.84 5.10 -0.82
C ASP A 222 -0.17 4.82 0.53
N THR A 223 0.74 5.71 0.94
CA THR A 223 1.59 5.57 2.11
C THR A 223 0.83 5.11 3.36
N PHE A 224 -0.33 5.71 3.65
CA PHE A 224 -1.09 5.53 4.90
C PHE A 224 -2.27 4.56 4.76
N GLY A 225 -2.63 4.19 3.54
CA GLY A 225 -3.69 3.24 3.28
C GLY A 225 -5.10 3.84 3.25
N THR A 226 -6.00 3.05 2.68
CA THR A 226 -7.40 3.39 2.43
C THR A 226 -8.28 2.27 2.95
N GLU A 227 -9.12 2.55 3.94
CA GLU A 227 -10.08 1.58 4.46
C GLU A 227 -11.34 1.50 3.58
N PRO A 228 -12.00 0.33 3.51
CA PRO A 228 -13.20 0.11 2.69
C PRO A 228 -14.32 1.15 2.92
N ALA A 229 -14.51 1.57 4.18
CA ALA A 229 -15.53 2.55 4.57
C ALA A 229 -15.34 3.93 3.91
N TYR A 230 -14.11 4.30 3.52
CA TYR A 230 -13.79 5.56 2.83
C TYR A 230 -13.61 5.37 1.32
N ASN A 231 -13.33 4.15 0.87
CA ASN A 231 -13.18 3.84 -0.56
C ASN A 231 -14.52 3.79 -1.29
N HIS A 232 -15.55 3.21 -0.67
CA HIS A 232 -16.86 3.04 -1.28
C HIS A 232 -17.65 4.37 -1.24
N GLU A 233 -17.82 5.03 -2.38
CA GLU A 233 -18.37 6.39 -2.51
C GLU A 233 -19.77 6.56 -1.92
N GLU A 234 -20.71 5.70 -2.31
CA GLU A 234 -22.11 5.79 -1.85
C GLU A 234 -22.21 5.54 -0.34
N TYR A 235 -21.61 4.44 0.14
CA TYR A 235 -21.55 4.10 1.56
C TYR A 235 -20.90 5.20 2.40
N ALA A 236 -19.74 5.70 1.98
CA ALA A 236 -19.01 6.73 2.69
C ALA A 236 -19.82 8.03 2.80
N THR A 237 -20.49 8.42 1.70
CA THR A 237 -21.38 9.59 1.68
C THR A 237 -22.58 9.40 2.61
N LEU A 238 -23.25 8.25 2.55
CA LEU A 238 -24.44 7.94 3.36
C LEU A 238 -24.13 7.88 4.86
N ARG A 239 -22.97 7.32 5.23
CA ARG A 239 -22.55 7.11 6.63
C ARG A 239 -21.66 8.22 7.18
N GLY A 240 -21.36 9.25 6.39
CA GLY A 240 -20.62 10.42 6.85
C GLY A 240 -19.09 10.24 6.95
N TYR A 241 -18.51 9.25 6.28
CA TYR A 241 -17.07 9.04 6.18
C TYR A 241 -16.43 10.07 5.25
N ARG A 242 -16.11 11.25 5.78
CA ARG A 242 -15.51 12.35 5.01
C ARG A 242 -14.01 12.13 4.80
N THR A 243 -13.57 12.24 3.55
CA THR A 243 -12.17 12.17 3.17
C THR A 243 -11.85 13.06 1.97
N ASN A 244 -10.59 13.49 1.87
CA ASN A 244 -10.05 14.22 0.72
C ASN A 244 -9.46 13.28 -0.34
N TRP A 245 -9.30 11.99 -0.04
CA TRP A 245 -8.50 11.05 -0.84
C TRP A 245 -9.25 9.78 -1.24
N GLY A 246 -10.38 9.44 -0.60
CA GLY A 246 -11.15 8.23 -0.89
C GLY A 246 -12.13 8.32 -2.08
N TYR A 247 -13.21 7.55 -2.02
CA TYR A 247 -14.29 7.49 -3.02
C TYR A 247 -13.89 6.94 -4.41
N TRP A 248 -12.99 5.96 -4.45
CA TRP A 248 -12.49 5.39 -5.71
C TRP A 248 -13.23 4.15 -6.17
N ASN A 249 -13.98 3.48 -5.29
CA ASN A 249 -14.66 2.21 -5.57
C ASN A 249 -13.72 1.17 -6.22
N LEU A 250 -12.46 1.12 -5.77
CA LEU A 250 -11.47 0.12 -6.17
C LEU A 250 -11.54 -1.09 -5.23
N GLN A 251 -10.98 -2.23 -5.65
CA GLN A 251 -10.73 -3.31 -4.68
C GLN A 251 -9.71 -2.79 -3.65
N PRO A 252 -9.97 -2.83 -2.33
CA PRO A 252 -9.09 -2.23 -1.33
C PRO A 252 -7.64 -2.74 -1.38
N THR A 253 -7.42 -3.98 -1.81
CA THR A 253 -6.09 -4.57 -2.03
C THR A 253 -5.33 -3.98 -3.23
N GLN A 254 -5.94 -3.09 -4.02
CA GLN A 254 -5.24 -2.31 -5.06
C GLN A 254 -4.43 -1.15 -4.48
N PHE A 255 -4.77 -0.68 -3.27
CA PHE A 255 -3.98 0.33 -2.56
C PHE A 255 -2.74 -0.32 -1.94
N MET A 256 -1.64 0.40 -1.95
CA MET A 256 -0.31 -0.12 -1.70
C MET A 256 0.46 0.72 -0.68
N THR A 257 0.62 0.19 0.53
CA THR A 257 1.09 0.94 1.70
C THR A 257 2.60 0.93 1.91
N MET A 258 3.12 1.93 2.62
CA MET A 258 4.53 2.02 3.01
C MET A 258 4.93 1.03 4.10
N PHE A 259 4.00 0.73 5.01
CA PHE A 259 4.16 -0.24 6.09
C PHE A 259 2.93 -1.17 6.13
N PRO A 260 3.05 -2.38 6.69
CA PRO A 260 1.96 -3.35 6.74
C PRO A 260 0.93 -3.03 7.85
N HIS A 261 0.45 -1.80 7.89
CA HIS A 261 -0.43 -1.28 8.95
C HIS A 261 -1.93 -1.35 8.62
N THR A 262 -2.27 -1.58 7.35
CA THR A 262 -3.66 -1.64 6.85
C THR A 262 -3.86 -2.93 6.06
N PRO A 263 -4.30 -4.04 6.70
CA PRO A 263 -4.43 -5.34 6.03
C PRO A 263 -5.52 -5.40 4.95
N ASP A 264 -6.43 -4.41 4.92
CA ASP A 264 -7.34 -4.20 3.79
C ASP A 264 -6.62 -3.84 2.49
N ASN A 265 -5.38 -3.35 2.58
CA ASN A 265 -4.53 -2.94 1.47
C ASN A 265 -3.36 -3.91 1.30
N SER A 266 -2.67 -3.82 0.15
CA SER A 266 -1.43 -4.56 -0.07
C SER A 266 -0.23 -3.82 0.50
N PHE A 267 0.63 -4.51 1.22
CA PHE A 267 1.88 -3.91 1.68
C PHE A 267 2.88 -3.82 0.52
N MET A 268 3.30 -2.61 0.13
CA MET A 268 4.32 -2.39 -0.90
C MET A 268 5.71 -2.26 -0.30
N GLY A 269 5.87 -1.42 0.72
CA GLY A 269 7.15 -1.22 1.40
C GLY A 269 8.18 -0.47 0.56
N PHE A 270 9.43 -0.61 0.99
CA PHE A 270 10.63 -0.02 0.39
C PHE A 270 11.85 -0.84 0.85
N VAL A 271 13.06 -0.44 0.45
CA VAL A 271 14.30 -1.12 0.81
C VAL A 271 15.18 -0.28 1.73
N SER A 272 15.91 -0.91 2.65
CA SER A 272 17.05 -0.30 3.34
C SER A 272 18.36 -0.99 2.93
N GLU A 273 19.48 -0.32 3.15
CA GLU A 273 20.80 -0.87 2.83
C GLU A 273 21.10 -2.12 3.66
N GLU A 274 21.39 -3.23 2.99
CA GLU A 274 21.79 -4.48 3.63
C GLU A 274 23.28 -4.46 3.97
N LEU A 275 23.59 -4.62 5.26
CA LEU A 275 24.96 -4.76 5.76
C LEU A 275 25.37 -6.24 5.80
N ASN A 276 26.58 -6.55 5.34
CA ASN A 276 27.18 -7.86 5.50
C ASN A 276 27.69 -8.08 6.95
N GLN A 277 28.05 -9.32 7.29
CA GLN A 277 28.42 -9.67 8.67
C GLN A 277 29.67 -8.91 9.17
N THR A 278 30.66 -8.71 8.31
CA THR A 278 31.88 -7.95 8.64
C THR A 278 31.57 -6.47 8.88
N GLU A 279 30.72 -5.88 8.04
CA GLU A 279 30.25 -4.49 8.21
C GLU A 279 29.47 -4.33 9.51
N LYS A 280 28.58 -5.28 9.84
CA LYS A 280 27.84 -5.26 11.10
C LYS A 280 28.77 -5.28 12.32
N GLN A 281 29.81 -6.13 12.30
CA GLN A 281 30.80 -6.19 13.37
C GLN A 281 31.63 -4.91 13.46
N LEU A 282 32.07 -4.36 12.32
CA LEU A 282 32.81 -3.10 12.25
C LEU A 282 31.99 -1.93 12.82
N ILE A 283 30.72 -1.83 12.42
CA ILE A 283 29.80 -0.80 12.91
C ILE A 283 29.63 -0.95 14.41
N LYS A 284 29.33 -2.16 14.90
CA LYS A 284 29.16 -2.42 16.33
C LYS A 284 30.40 -2.01 17.15
N ALA A 285 31.60 -2.30 16.65
CA ALA A 285 32.86 -1.95 17.33
C ALA A 285 33.13 -0.43 17.35
N ASN A 286 32.70 0.30 16.32
CA ASN A 286 32.99 1.72 16.15
C ASN A 286 31.84 2.66 16.59
N LYS A 287 30.78 2.13 17.21
CA LYS A 287 29.67 2.96 17.73
C LYS A 287 30.14 3.86 18.87
N VAL A 288 29.82 5.14 18.78
CA VAL A 288 30.03 6.11 19.86
C VAL A 288 28.85 6.01 20.82
N SER A 289 29.10 5.47 22.02
CA SER A 289 28.04 5.19 23.01
C SER A 289 27.30 6.44 23.51
N SER A 290 27.93 7.61 23.45
CA SER A 290 27.40 8.90 23.91
C SER A 290 26.97 9.81 22.76
N MET A 291 26.49 9.26 21.64
CA MET A 291 26.08 10.03 20.46
C MET A 291 24.62 9.73 20.08
N ALA A 292 23.81 10.79 19.97
CA ALA A 292 22.43 10.74 19.53
C ALA A 292 22.19 11.57 18.26
N VAL A 293 21.35 11.07 17.36
CA VAL A 293 20.90 11.78 16.16
C VAL A 293 19.39 11.97 16.24
N VAL A 294 18.93 13.20 16.11
CA VAL A 294 17.51 13.54 16.19
C VAL A 294 16.84 13.36 14.83
N TYR A 295 15.67 12.72 14.83
CA TYR A 295 14.80 12.56 13.69
C TYR A 295 13.89 13.78 13.51
N GLY A 296 14.35 14.73 12.71
CA GLY A 296 13.56 15.91 12.33
C GLY A 296 14.38 16.86 11.48
N LYS A 297 14.03 16.98 10.19
CA LYS A 297 14.78 17.83 9.23
C LYS A 297 14.29 19.28 9.19
N GLU A 298 13.17 19.57 9.84
CA GLU A 298 12.56 20.90 9.92
C GLU A 298 12.63 21.42 11.36
N ALA A 299 12.94 22.71 11.53
CA ALA A 299 13.06 23.33 12.86
C ALA A 299 11.75 23.25 13.69
N SER A 300 10.59 23.28 13.03
CA SER A 300 9.28 23.13 13.66
C SER A 300 9.14 21.87 14.50
N ILE A 301 9.84 20.79 14.15
CA ILE A 301 9.82 19.50 14.85
C ILE A 301 10.54 19.58 16.20
N TRP A 302 11.50 20.50 16.33
CA TRP A 302 12.34 20.67 17.51
C TRP A 302 11.70 21.60 18.54
N LYS A 303 10.75 22.45 18.11
CA LYS A 303 10.09 23.43 18.96
C LYS A 303 9.32 22.77 20.11
N GLY A 304 9.52 23.26 21.33
CA GLY A 304 8.84 22.73 22.52
C GLY A 304 9.43 21.42 23.06
N LYS A 305 10.60 21.00 22.56
CA LYS A 305 11.31 19.77 23.00
C LYS A 305 12.54 20.07 23.85
N GLU A 306 12.75 21.32 24.24
CA GLU A 306 13.95 21.83 24.91
C GLU A 306 14.22 21.09 26.23
N LYS A 307 13.18 20.79 27.00
CA LYS A 307 13.29 20.02 28.25
C LYS A 307 13.92 18.64 28.04
N PHE A 308 13.46 17.91 27.03
CA PHE A 308 13.94 16.56 26.73
C PHE A 308 15.32 16.57 26.06
N LEU A 309 15.56 17.55 25.19
CA LEU A 309 16.89 17.78 24.62
C LEU A 309 17.92 18.12 25.70
N ALA A 310 17.56 18.91 26.71
CA ALA A 310 18.43 19.21 27.84
C ALA A 310 18.74 17.96 28.70
N ILE A 311 17.75 17.08 28.93
CA ILE A 311 17.98 15.78 29.60
C ILE A 311 18.93 14.93 28.77
N LEU A 312 18.69 14.80 27.47
CA LEU A 312 19.53 14.01 26.57
C LEU A 312 20.97 14.54 26.53
N ASN A 313 21.15 15.86 26.52
CA ASN A 313 22.47 16.52 26.47
C ASN A 313 23.34 16.26 27.70
N LYS A 314 22.75 15.84 28.84
CA LYS A 314 23.52 15.41 30.02
C LYS A 314 24.29 14.11 29.78
N TYR A 315 23.84 13.30 28.82
CA TYR A 315 24.30 11.93 28.63
C TYR A 315 24.91 11.68 27.24
N MET A 316 24.47 12.42 26.22
CA MET A 316 24.85 12.22 24.84
C MET A 316 25.05 13.55 24.11
N GLU A 317 26.02 13.57 23.20
CA GLU A 317 26.16 14.62 22.20
C GLU A 317 25.01 14.52 21.19
N ILE A 318 24.33 15.64 20.92
CA ILE A 318 23.12 15.68 20.10
C ILE A 318 23.46 16.21 18.71
N HIS A 319 23.14 15.41 17.70
CA HIS A 319 23.32 15.73 16.28
C HIS A 319 21.98 15.92 15.60
N GLY A 320 21.91 16.84 14.64
CA GLY A 320 20.74 17.09 13.80
C GLY A 320 21.11 17.21 12.33
N THR A 321 20.14 17.01 11.45
CA THR A 321 20.27 17.25 10.00
C THR A 321 19.17 18.21 9.55
N VAL A 322 19.12 19.38 10.18
CA VAL A 322 18.05 20.37 10.01
C VAL A 322 18.40 21.30 8.88
N TYR A 323 17.44 21.53 7.98
CA TYR A 323 17.58 22.54 6.93
C TYR A 323 17.68 23.94 7.54
N TYR A 324 18.58 24.75 7.00
CA TYR A 324 18.67 26.18 7.28
C TYR A 324 19.13 26.90 6.02
N GLU A 325 18.65 28.13 5.85
CA GLU A 325 19.15 29.02 4.80
C GLU A 325 20.50 29.58 5.26
N THR A 326 21.48 29.66 4.36
CA THR A 326 22.85 30.10 4.70
C THR A 326 22.94 31.46 5.38
N GLN A 327 21.89 32.29 5.26
CA GLN A 327 21.79 33.62 5.87
C GLN A 327 21.13 33.64 7.25
N ARG A 328 20.59 32.52 7.75
CA ARG A 328 19.93 32.43 9.06
C ARG A 328 20.49 31.27 9.89
N PRO A 329 20.79 31.48 11.18
CA PRO A 329 21.20 30.37 12.04
C PRO A 329 20.08 29.32 12.12
N PRO A 330 20.41 28.03 12.24
CA PRO A 330 19.41 26.98 12.40
C PRO A 330 18.65 27.21 13.72
N GLU A 331 17.32 27.13 13.65
CA GLU A 331 16.43 27.24 14.82
C GLU A 331 16.44 25.96 15.67
N VAL A 332 17.61 25.63 16.22
CA VAL A 332 17.84 24.50 17.14
C VAL A 332 18.68 24.96 18.33
N PRO A 333 18.60 24.27 19.49
CA PRO A 333 19.40 24.65 20.66
C PRO A 333 20.91 24.68 20.37
N ALA A 334 21.64 25.63 20.96
CA ALA A 334 23.04 25.89 20.64
C ALA A 334 23.99 24.71 20.92
N PHE A 335 23.62 23.79 21.81
CA PHE A 335 24.39 22.58 22.09
C PHE A 335 24.22 21.48 21.03
N VAL A 336 23.30 21.65 20.06
CA VAL A 336 23.06 20.69 18.98
C VAL A 336 24.08 20.89 17.87
N LYS A 337 24.80 19.84 17.51
CA LYS A 337 25.68 19.82 16.33
C LYS A 337 24.84 19.55 15.08
N ASN A 338 24.40 20.63 14.42
CA ASN A 338 23.67 20.52 13.17
C ASN A 338 24.61 20.30 11.98
N HIS A 339 24.34 19.26 11.18
CA HIS A 339 25.11 18.90 9.99
C HIS A 339 24.48 19.46 8.70
N GLY A 340 23.35 20.17 8.81
CA GLY A 340 22.54 20.54 7.65
C GLY A 340 21.91 19.32 6.98
N LEU A 341 21.42 19.50 5.76
CA LEU A 341 20.90 18.38 4.98
C LEU A 341 22.06 17.55 4.41
N LEU A 342 22.15 16.30 4.85
CA LEU A 342 23.16 15.37 4.38
C LEU A 342 22.65 14.56 3.17
N PRO A 343 23.50 14.29 2.17
CA PRO A 343 23.27 13.22 1.20
C PRO A 343 23.08 11.86 1.89
N GLN A 344 22.36 10.94 1.26
CA GLN A 344 22.01 9.64 1.86
C GLN A 344 23.22 8.87 2.43
N HIS A 345 24.31 8.81 1.67
CA HIS A 345 25.54 8.13 2.10
C HIS A 345 26.16 8.76 3.35
N GLU A 346 26.21 10.09 3.43
CA GLU A 346 26.77 10.78 4.60
C GLU A 346 25.84 10.65 5.82
N PHE A 347 24.53 10.67 5.60
CA PHE A 347 23.56 10.39 6.65
C PHE A 347 23.71 8.97 7.21
N GLN A 348 23.91 7.96 6.35
CA GLN A 348 24.21 6.61 6.81
C GLN A 348 25.53 6.54 7.59
N GLN A 349 26.58 7.24 7.16
CA GLN A 349 27.83 7.30 7.92
C GLN A 349 27.63 7.92 9.31
N LEU A 350 26.79 8.96 9.43
CA LEU A 350 26.41 9.55 10.71
C LEU A 350 25.68 8.52 11.58
N LEU A 351 24.70 7.81 11.02
CA LEU A 351 23.96 6.75 11.72
C LEU A 351 24.88 5.61 12.16
N ARG A 352 25.84 5.17 11.35
CA ARG A 352 26.82 4.12 11.71
C ARG A 352 27.64 4.47 12.96
N LYS A 353 27.87 5.75 13.23
CA LYS A 353 28.55 6.23 14.45
C LYS A 353 27.62 6.38 15.65
N ALA A 354 26.38 6.84 15.43
CA ALA A 354 25.45 7.18 16.51
C ALA A 354 24.92 5.97 17.28
N LYS A 355 24.80 6.07 18.61
CA LYS A 355 24.17 5.04 19.44
C LYS A 355 22.65 5.10 19.38
N LEU A 356 22.11 6.31 19.43
CA LEU A 356 20.69 6.58 19.56
C LEU A 356 20.18 7.36 18.35
N PHE A 357 19.04 6.94 17.80
CA PHE A 357 18.24 7.73 16.89
C PHE A 357 16.93 8.08 17.60
N ILE A 358 16.59 9.36 17.71
CA ILE A 358 15.48 9.80 18.57
C ILE A 358 14.42 10.55 17.77
N GLY A 359 13.18 10.06 17.82
CA GLY A 359 12.02 10.73 17.26
C GLY A 359 11.18 11.44 18.33
N PHE A 360 10.67 12.63 18.00
CA PHE A 360 9.87 13.47 18.91
C PHE A 360 8.37 13.49 18.59
N GLY A 361 7.89 12.49 17.86
CA GLY A 361 6.47 12.30 17.52
C GLY A 361 6.10 12.70 16.08
N PHE A 362 6.98 13.36 15.34
CA PHE A 362 6.79 13.66 13.92
C PHE A 362 8.15 13.63 13.20
N PRO A 363 8.24 13.20 11.92
CA PRO A 363 7.15 12.67 11.08
C PRO A 363 6.70 11.25 11.49
N TYR A 364 5.48 10.89 11.10
CA TYR A 364 4.87 9.58 11.33
C TYR A 364 5.34 8.57 10.28
N GLU A 365 5.59 7.32 10.70
CA GLU A 365 5.75 6.17 9.80
C GLU A 365 6.66 6.46 8.58
N GLY A 366 7.82 7.08 8.83
CA GLY A 366 8.82 7.36 7.80
C GLY A 366 9.90 6.29 7.70
N PRO A 367 10.73 6.27 6.63
CA PRO A 367 11.75 5.24 6.44
C PRO A 367 12.98 5.37 7.36
N ALA A 368 13.28 6.58 7.84
CA ALA A 368 14.53 6.87 8.54
C ALA A 368 14.76 6.06 9.84
N PRO A 369 13.74 5.77 10.68
CA PRO A 369 13.91 4.87 11.83
C PRO A 369 14.39 3.47 11.43
N LEU A 370 13.89 2.90 10.33
CA LEU A 370 14.37 1.61 9.85
C LEU A 370 15.82 1.69 9.33
N GLU A 371 16.19 2.78 8.64
CA GLU A 371 17.58 3.00 8.23
C GLU A 371 18.52 3.13 9.43
N ALA A 372 18.07 3.76 10.53
CA ALA A 372 18.84 3.88 11.76
C ALA A 372 19.03 2.52 12.46
N ILE A 373 17.96 1.73 12.59
CA ILE A 373 18.03 0.37 13.16
C ILE A 373 18.91 -0.54 12.31
N ALA A 374 18.80 -0.45 10.98
CA ALA A 374 19.64 -1.17 10.03
C ALA A 374 21.13 -0.80 10.14
N ASN A 375 21.45 0.39 10.64
CA ASN A 375 22.83 0.82 10.94
C ASN A 375 23.20 0.68 12.43
N GLY A 376 22.43 -0.07 13.22
CA GLY A 376 22.74 -0.42 14.61
C GLY A 376 22.48 0.69 15.64
N CYS A 377 21.63 1.67 15.32
CA CYS A 377 21.10 2.60 16.30
C CYS A 377 19.97 1.94 17.10
N VAL A 378 19.82 2.32 18.36
CA VAL A 378 18.55 2.14 19.07
C VAL A 378 17.63 3.30 18.69
N PHE A 379 16.39 2.99 18.30
CA PHE A 379 15.37 3.99 18.01
C PHE A 379 14.53 4.27 19.26
N LEU A 380 14.57 5.52 19.73
CA LEU A 380 13.72 6.01 20.82
C LEU A 380 12.60 6.86 20.23
N GLN A 381 11.34 6.51 20.53
CA GLN A 381 10.17 7.16 19.98
C GLN A 381 9.14 7.52 21.06
N ALA A 382 8.33 8.53 20.75
CA ALA A 382 7.23 8.94 21.59
C ALA A 382 6.05 7.94 21.53
N ARG A 383 5.51 7.60 22.70
CA ARG A 383 4.19 6.98 22.87
C ARG A 383 3.11 8.06 22.75
N PHE A 384 1.99 7.71 22.15
CA PHE A 384 0.81 8.57 22.07
C PHE A 384 -0.31 7.99 22.91
N ASN A 385 -0.75 8.75 23.92
CA ASN A 385 -1.88 8.39 24.76
C ASN A 385 -2.77 9.64 24.97
N PRO A 386 -3.96 9.70 24.34
CA PRO A 386 -4.55 8.70 23.45
C PRO A 386 -3.80 8.54 22.12
N PRO A 387 -3.96 7.42 21.39
CA PRO A 387 -3.43 7.25 20.04
C PRO A 387 -3.88 8.37 19.09
N HIS A 388 -3.02 8.75 18.15
CA HIS A 388 -3.33 9.80 17.18
C HIS A 388 -4.21 9.26 16.04
N SER A 389 -5.13 10.09 15.57
CA SER A 389 -6.15 9.71 14.59
C SER A 389 -6.69 10.89 13.78
N SER A 390 -7.50 10.59 12.77
CA SER A 390 -8.22 11.60 11.98
C SER A 390 -9.24 12.39 12.82
N LEU A 391 -9.66 11.87 13.98
CA LEU A 391 -10.59 12.52 14.90
C LEU A 391 -9.93 13.53 15.84
N ASN A 392 -8.68 13.28 16.25
CA ASN A 392 -8.02 14.06 17.30
C ASN A 392 -6.73 14.78 16.87
N HIS A 393 -6.23 14.55 15.65
CA HIS A 393 -4.96 15.11 15.20
C HIS A 393 -5.04 15.65 13.76
N GLU A 394 -4.60 16.90 13.56
CA GLU A 394 -4.74 17.64 12.29
C GLU A 394 -4.09 16.94 11.09
N PHE A 395 -2.88 16.39 11.27
CA PHE A 395 -2.18 15.65 10.21
C PHE A 395 -3.00 14.50 9.59
N PHE A 396 -3.82 13.81 10.40
CA PHE A 396 -4.61 12.67 9.94
C PHE A 396 -6.00 13.09 9.44
N ARG A 397 -6.40 14.36 9.63
CA ARG A 397 -7.70 14.85 9.21
C ARG A 397 -7.88 14.71 7.69
N GLY A 398 -9.01 14.10 7.30
CA GLY A 398 -9.35 13.87 5.89
C GLY A 398 -8.63 12.70 5.21
N LYS A 399 -7.70 12.02 5.89
CA LYS A 399 -7.12 10.76 5.38
C LYS A 399 -8.20 9.66 5.38
N PRO A 400 -8.19 8.73 4.40
CA PRO A 400 -9.26 7.76 4.18
C PRO A 400 -9.11 6.51 5.09
N THR A 401 -8.87 6.72 6.39
CA THR A 401 -8.67 5.64 7.36
C THR A 401 -9.12 6.06 8.76
N SER A 402 -9.77 5.12 9.44
CA SER A 402 -10.13 5.14 10.86
C SER A 402 -9.09 4.35 11.67
N ARG A 403 -7.79 4.41 11.32
CA ARG A 403 -6.67 3.88 12.14
C ARG A 403 -6.56 4.53 13.55
N GLU A 404 -7.66 5.09 14.05
CA GLU A 404 -7.95 5.67 15.35
C GLU A 404 -7.35 4.90 16.54
N ALA A 405 -7.25 3.57 16.44
CA ALA A 405 -6.75 2.72 17.51
C ALA A 405 -5.27 2.27 17.35
N SER A 406 -4.54 2.74 16.32
CA SER A 406 -3.33 2.03 15.86
C SER A 406 -2.09 2.88 15.58
N VAL A 407 -2.18 4.20 15.73
CA VAL A 407 -0.99 5.07 15.84
C VAL A 407 -0.71 5.33 17.32
N SER A 408 -0.32 4.27 18.04
CA SER A 408 0.06 4.29 19.47
C SER A 408 1.43 4.91 19.72
N SER A 409 2.23 5.09 18.67
CA SER A 409 3.57 5.66 18.72
C SER A 409 3.92 6.32 17.39
N GLN A 410 5.06 7.04 17.35
CA GLN A 410 5.52 7.71 16.13
C GLN A 410 5.69 6.74 14.95
N HIS A 411 6.08 5.49 15.22
CA HIS A 411 6.32 4.46 14.22
C HIS A 411 5.79 3.10 14.72
N PRO A 412 4.48 2.82 14.58
CA PRO A 412 3.84 1.61 15.11
C PRO A 412 4.47 0.32 14.58
N TYR A 413 4.88 0.27 13.32
CA TYR A 413 5.59 -0.90 12.79
C TYR A 413 6.89 -1.21 13.56
N ALA A 414 7.65 -0.19 13.97
CA ALA A 414 8.90 -0.39 14.70
C ALA A 414 8.60 -0.84 16.14
N GLU A 415 7.49 -0.38 16.72
CA GLU A 415 7.00 -0.84 18.01
C GLU A 415 6.59 -2.32 17.98
N ASP A 416 5.72 -2.70 17.03
CA ASP A 416 5.07 -4.00 17.00
C ASP A 416 5.93 -5.12 16.39
N PHE A 417 6.70 -4.83 15.33
CA PHE A 417 7.43 -5.85 14.55
C PHE A 417 8.93 -5.91 14.86
N ILE A 418 9.48 -4.91 15.57
CA ILE A 418 10.90 -4.88 15.96
C ILE A 418 11.02 -4.88 17.48
N GLY A 419 10.43 -3.89 18.15
CA GLY A 419 10.41 -3.81 19.61
C GLY A 419 11.79 -3.72 20.26
N LYS A 420 11.83 -3.96 21.58
CA LYS A 420 13.08 -3.96 22.35
C LYS A 420 13.97 -5.15 21.95
N PRO A 421 15.31 -5.00 21.95
CA PRO A 421 16.07 -3.84 22.45
C PRO A 421 16.27 -2.70 21.44
N HIS A 422 15.94 -2.91 20.17
CA HIS A 422 16.20 -1.95 19.08
C HIS A 422 15.27 -0.74 19.11
N VAL A 423 14.06 -0.89 19.62
CA VAL A 423 13.04 0.15 19.66
C VAL A 423 12.53 0.35 21.08
N TRP A 424 12.55 1.59 21.54
CA TRP A 424 12.03 2.01 22.83
C TRP A 424 10.91 3.03 22.62
N THR A 425 9.70 2.65 23.02
CA THR A 425 8.53 3.55 23.02
C THR A 425 8.29 4.06 24.44
N VAL A 426 8.43 5.37 24.67
CA VAL A 426 8.31 5.99 26.00
C VAL A 426 7.37 7.19 25.99
N ASP A 427 6.75 7.50 27.13
CA ASP A 427 5.91 8.70 27.25
C ASP A 427 6.78 9.95 27.41
N TYR A 428 6.70 10.84 26.43
CA TYR A 428 7.45 12.11 26.43
C TYR A 428 6.76 13.17 27.29
N ASN A 429 5.80 12.81 28.14
CA ASN A 429 5.34 13.64 29.26
C ASN A 429 6.02 13.23 30.57
N ASN A 430 6.60 12.03 30.64
CA ASN A 430 7.27 11.51 31.81
C ASN A 430 8.80 11.63 31.67
N SER A 431 9.36 12.67 32.28
CA SER A 431 10.81 12.93 32.22
C SER A 431 11.64 11.85 32.92
N GLU A 432 11.10 11.19 33.94
CA GLU A 432 11.79 10.10 34.64
C GLU A 432 11.86 8.84 33.77
N GLU A 433 10.75 8.45 33.12
CA GLU A 433 10.72 7.34 32.16
C GLU A 433 11.70 7.60 31.01
N PHE A 434 11.69 8.82 30.45
CA PHE A 434 12.59 9.22 29.38
C PHE A 434 14.06 9.14 29.79
N GLU A 435 14.42 9.68 30.95
CA GLU A 435 15.80 9.64 31.45
C GLU A 435 16.26 8.22 31.78
N ALA A 436 15.38 7.40 32.39
CA ALA A 436 15.66 6.00 32.67
C ALA A 436 15.87 5.19 31.39
N ALA A 437 15.10 5.45 30.34
CA ALA A 437 15.27 4.84 29.03
C ALA A 437 16.64 5.19 28.43
N ILE A 438 17.05 6.47 28.45
CA ILE A 438 18.38 6.89 27.97
C ILE A 438 19.50 6.13 28.71
N LYS A 439 19.46 6.11 30.04
CA LYS A 439 20.46 5.39 30.86
C LYS A 439 20.54 3.91 30.51
N THR A 440 19.39 3.29 30.23
CA THR A 440 19.34 1.88 29.85
C THR A 440 19.88 1.65 28.44
N ILE A 441 19.51 2.50 27.48
CA ILE A 441 19.96 2.44 26.08
C ILE A 441 21.48 2.56 25.98
N MET A 442 22.10 3.46 26.77
CA MET A 442 23.56 3.61 26.81
C MET A 442 24.29 2.31 27.16
N ARG A 443 23.69 1.47 28.01
CA ARG A 443 24.25 0.19 28.47
C ARG A 443 23.88 -0.99 27.58
N THR A 444 22.85 -0.82 26.75
CA THR A 444 22.31 -1.89 25.91
C THR A 444 23.17 -2.07 24.66
N GLN A 445 23.59 -3.28 24.35
CA GLN A 445 24.24 -3.60 23.07
C GLN A 445 23.20 -4.10 22.07
N VAL A 446 23.24 -3.58 20.84
CA VAL A 446 22.33 -3.98 19.77
C VAL A 446 23.14 -4.28 18.51
N ASP A 447 22.72 -5.30 17.78
CA ASP A 447 23.27 -5.60 16.46
C ASP A 447 22.45 -4.87 15.38
N PRO A 448 23.09 -4.38 14.30
CA PRO A 448 22.36 -3.82 13.17
C PRO A 448 21.34 -4.82 12.62
N TYR A 449 20.08 -4.38 12.53
CA TYR A 449 18.94 -5.25 12.24
C TYR A 449 18.06 -4.66 11.14
N LEU A 450 17.71 -5.49 10.16
CA LEU A 450 16.83 -5.13 9.06
C LEU A 450 15.85 -6.28 8.85
N PRO A 451 14.53 -6.07 9.04
CA PRO A 451 13.53 -7.08 8.73
C PRO A 451 13.60 -7.49 7.25
N TYR A 452 13.42 -8.78 6.97
CA TYR A 452 13.61 -9.34 5.63
C TYR A 452 12.78 -8.64 4.55
N GLU A 453 11.54 -8.23 4.86
CA GLU A 453 10.64 -7.55 3.92
C GLU A 453 11.10 -6.15 3.47
N TYR A 454 12.09 -5.57 4.15
CA TYR A 454 12.76 -4.31 3.78
C TYR A 454 14.15 -4.53 3.15
N THR A 455 14.50 -5.76 2.80
CA THR A 455 15.68 -6.08 1.97
C THR A 455 15.34 -6.01 0.48
N CYS A 456 16.35 -5.91 -0.39
CA CYS A 456 16.14 -6.01 -1.83
C CYS A 456 15.45 -7.34 -2.19
N GLU A 457 15.89 -8.44 -1.58
CA GLU A 457 15.36 -9.78 -1.85
C GLU A 457 13.91 -9.94 -1.38
N GLY A 458 13.60 -9.45 -0.18
CA GLY A 458 12.24 -9.46 0.35
C GLY A 458 11.27 -8.63 -0.49
N MET A 459 11.68 -7.46 -0.97
CA MET A 459 10.84 -6.65 -1.86
C MET A 459 10.64 -7.31 -3.23
N LEU A 460 11.68 -7.90 -3.82
CA LEU A 460 11.54 -8.66 -5.08
C LEU A 460 10.58 -9.84 -4.92
N GLU A 461 10.71 -10.61 -3.83
CA GLU A 461 9.86 -11.76 -3.51
C GLU A 461 8.39 -11.35 -3.40
N ARG A 462 8.12 -10.26 -2.68
CA ARG A 462 6.77 -9.70 -2.50
C ARG A 462 6.15 -9.21 -3.80
N ILE A 463 6.88 -8.39 -4.57
CA ILE A 463 6.36 -7.81 -5.81
C ILE A 463 6.22 -8.89 -6.89
N HIS A 464 7.11 -9.87 -6.91
CA HIS A 464 6.97 -11.05 -7.77
C HIS A 464 5.63 -11.74 -7.53
N ALA A 465 5.31 -12.07 -6.28
CA ALA A 465 4.06 -12.74 -5.91
C ALA A 465 2.84 -11.92 -6.33
N TYR A 466 2.81 -10.61 -6.07
CA TYR A 466 1.71 -9.74 -6.49
C TYR A 466 1.50 -9.75 -8.00
N ILE A 467 2.56 -9.65 -8.80
CA ILE A 467 2.44 -9.63 -10.27
C ILE A 467 1.95 -10.97 -10.82
N GLN A 468 2.35 -12.09 -10.20
CA GLN A 468 1.93 -13.42 -10.66
C GLN A 468 0.50 -13.76 -10.26
N HIS A 469 0.05 -13.32 -9.08
CA HIS A 469 -1.15 -13.89 -8.47
C HIS A 469 -2.25 -12.89 -8.14
N GLN A 470 -1.93 -11.60 -7.98
CA GLN A 470 -2.93 -10.59 -7.65
C GLN A 470 -3.62 -10.08 -8.91
N ASP A 471 -4.69 -10.77 -9.34
CA ASP A 471 -5.51 -10.40 -10.50
C ASP A 471 -6.88 -9.87 -10.07
N PHE A 472 -7.23 -8.67 -10.57
CA PHE A 472 -8.53 -8.03 -10.34
C PHE A 472 -9.35 -7.88 -11.62
N CYS A 473 -8.81 -8.29 -12.76
CA CYS A 473 -9.41 -8.11 -14.09
C CYS A 473 -10.18 -9.34 -14.55
N THR A 474 -9.75 -10.53 -14.14
CA THR A 474 -10.62 -11.71 -14.24
C THR A 474 -11.76 -11.55 -13.26
N THR A 475 -13.00 -11.69 -13.73
CA THR A 475 -14.12 -11.94 -12.83
C THR A 475 -13.83 -13.25 -12.12
N SER A 476 -13.24 -13.17 -10.92
CA SER A 476 -13.35 -14.26 -9.96
C SER A 476 -14.83 -14.56 -9.90
N SER A 477 -15.20 -15.79 -10.25
CA SER A 477 -16.55 -16.29 -10.19
C SER A 477 -17.00 -16.18 -8.75
N LEU A 478 -17.50 -15.00 -8.36
CA LEU A 478 -18.28 -14.82 -7.17
C LEU A 478 -19.34 -15.92 -7.25
N PRO A 479 -19.52 -16.73 -6.18
CA PRO A 479 -20.69 -17.58 -6.11
C PRO A 479 -21.89 -16.69 -6.42
N PRO A 480 -22.78 -17.10 -7.33
CA PRO A 480 -23.95 -16.30 -7.65
C PRO A 480 -24.64 -15.91 -6.34
N SER A 481 -25.08 -14.67 -6.25
CA SER A 481 -26.00 -14.24 -5.20
C SER A 481 -27.10 -15.30 -5.06
N PRO A 482 -27.51 -15.69 -3.84
CA PRO A 482 -28.58 -16.65 -3.68
C PRO A 482 -29.83 -16.08 -4.36
N LYS A 483 -30.12 -16.56 -5.57
CA LYS A 483 -31.42 -16.36 -6.20
C LYS A 483 -32.45 -16.91 -5.22
N THR A 484 -33.54 -16.18 -5.09
CA THR A 484 -34.74 -16.51 -4.32
C THR A 484 -34.99 -18.02 -4.31
N LYS A 485 -34.97 -18.60 -3.11
CA LYS A 485 -35.06 -20.05 -2.84
C LYS A 485 -36.17 -20.70 -3.67
N THR A 486 -35.81 -21.61 -4.58
CA THR A 486 -36.70 -22.71 -5.01
C THR A 486 -36.54 -23.88 -4.02
N PRO A 487 -37.63 -24.51 -3.56
CA PRO A 487 -37.56 -25.54 -2.54
C PRO A 487 -37.27 -26.91 -3.17
N ALA A 488 -35.99 -27.21 -3.45
CA ALA A 488 -35.43 -28.57 -3.57
C ALA A 488 -34.01 -28.55 -4.16
N MET A 489 -33.02 -28.02 -3.44
CA MET A 489 -31.63 -28.43 -3.63
C MET A 489 -30.88 -28.12 -2.33
N GLN A 490 -30.39 -29.16 -1.66
CA GLN A 490 -29.54 -29.02 -0.48
C GLN A 490 -28.35 -28.12 -0.85
N SER A 491 -28.12 -27.07 -0.06
CA SER A 491 -26.92 -26.24 -0.22
C SER A 491 -25.69 -27.15 -0.15
N PRO A 492 -24.71 -27.01 -1.07
CA PRO A 492 -23.49 -27.80 -0.98
C PRO A 492 -22.84 -27.55 0.39
N PRO A 493 -22.27 -28.60 1.03
CA PRO A 493 -21.68 -28.47 2.35
C PRO A 493 -20.63 -27.35 2.35
N SER A 494 -20.63 -26.52 3.40
CA SER A 494 -19.66 -25.44 3.56
C SER A 494 -18.25 -26.01 3.43
N PRO A 495 -17.36 -25.38 2.65
CA PRO A 495 -15.98 -25.85 2.47
C PRO A 495 -15.13 -25.63 3.73
N LEU A 496 -15.69 -25.03 4.79
CA LEU A 496 -15.03 -24.81 6.07
C LEU A 496 -15.36 -25.94 7.04
N ALA A 497 -14.45 -26.23 7.96
CA ALA A 497 -14.65 -27.18 9.06
C ALA A 497 -13.98 -26.65 10.33
N LEU A 498 -14.50 -27.04 11.49
CA LEU A 498 -13.89 -26.70 12.77
C LEU A 498 -12.51 -27.37 12.88
N ALA A 499 -11.48 -26.58 13.21
CA ALA A 499 -10.14 -27.11 13.40
C ALA A 499 -10.10 -28.06 14.61
N PRO A 500 -9.39 -29.20 14.53
CA PRO A 500 -9.28 -30.15 15.64
C PRO A 500 -8.81 -29.46 16.93
N ASN A 501 -9.54 -29.66 18.03
CA ASN A 501 -9.24 -29.07 19.35
C ASN A 501 -9.11 -27.53 19.34
N SER A 502 -9.82 -26.83 18.45
CA SER A 502 -9.78 -25.37 18.40
C SER A 502 -11.17 -24.75 18.22
N THR A 503 -11.22 -23.42 18.36
CA THR A 503 -12.45 -22.61 18.28
C THR A 503 -12.54 -21.80 16.98
N HIS A 504 -11.75 -22.16 15.98
CA HIS A 504 -11.70 -21.50 14.68
C HIS A 504 -11.98 -22.49 13.55
N LEU A 505 -12.47 -21.98 12.42
CA LEU A 505 -12.67 -22.79 11.22
C LEU A 505 -11.44 -22.71 10.31
N VAL A 506 -11.20 -23.79 9.58
CA VAL A 506 -10.19 -23.88 8.52
C VAL A 506 -10.83 -24.41 7.25
N TRP A 507 -10.12 -24.29 6.13
CA TRP A 507 -10.55 -24.95 4.90
C TRP A 507 -10.52 -26.47 5.08
N SER A 508 -11.64 -27.14 4.79
CA SER A 508 -11.76 -28.58 4.96
C SER A 508 -10.84 -29.33 3.98
N PRO A 509 -10.00 -30.26 4.45
CA PRO A 509 -9.20 -31.12 3.57
C PRO A 509 -10.06 -31.99 2.63
N SER A 510 -11.31 -32.24 3.03
CA SER A 510 -12.28 -33.04 2.28
C SER A 510 -13.11 -32.21 1.29
N ALA A 511 -12.97 -30.89 1.27
CA ALA A 511 -13.62 -30.03 0.28
C ALA A 511 -12.97 -30.28 -1.10
N GLY A 512 -13.74 -30.87 -2.02
CA GLY A 512 -13.27 -31.16 -3.37
C GLY A 512 -12.83 -29.90 -4.10
N GLY A 513 -11.57 -29.89 -4.57
CA GLY A 513 -10.96 -28.84 -5.40
C GLY A 513 -10.97 -27.45 -4.78
N ALA A 514 -9.87 -27.06 -4.12
CA ALA A 514 -9.70 -25.68 -3.67
C ALA A 514 -9.88 -24.71 -4.86
N PRO A 515 -10.70 -23.64 -4.73
CA PRO A 515 -10.81 -22.64 -5.78
C PRO A 515 -9.42 -22.08 -6.09
N ARG A 516 -9.18 -21.75 -7.36
CA ARG A 516 -7.97 -21.02 -7.78
C ARG A 516 -8.06 -19.58 -7.24
N ALA A 517 -7.77 -19.42 -5.97
CA ALA A 517 -7.74 -18.16 -5.25
C ALA A 517 -6.32 -17.88 -4.74
N TRP A 518 -5.97 -16.60 -4.68
CA TRP A 518 -4.74 -16.15 -4.04
C TRP A 518 -5.06 -15.03 -3.04
N PRO A 519 -4.62 -15.15 -1.77
CA PRO A 519 -3.87 -16.26 -1.18
C PRO A 519 -4.60 -17.63 -1.24
N PRO A 520 -3.87 -18.76 -1.18
CA PRO A 520 -4.50 -20.07 -1.18
C PRO A 520 -5.45 -20.24 0.00
N VAL A 521 -6.65 -20.76 -0.24
CA VAL A 521 -7.67 -20.98 0.81
C VAL A 521 -7.19 -21.88 1.95
N ALA A 522 -6.16 -22.70 1.73
CA ALA A 522 -5.53 -23.50 2.78
C ALA A 522 -4.92 -22.66 3.92
N SER A 523 -4.59 -21.39 3.66
CA SER A 523 -4.09 -20.44 4.66
C SER A 523 -5.20 -19.82 5.52
N LEU A 524 -6.48 -20.01 5.16
CA LEU A 524 -7.61 -19.40 5.85
C LEU A 524 -7.83 -20.01 7.24
N GLN A 525 -7.90 -19.13 8.24
CA GLN A 525 -8.39 -19.41 9.58
C GLN A 525 -9.50 -18.41 9.94
N VAL A 526 -10.70 -18.89 10.24
CA VAL A 526 -11.86 -18.05 10.58
C VAL A 526 -12.02 -17.96 12.08
N TRP A 527 -11.93 -16.75 12.61
CA TRP A 527 -12.05 -16.47 14.04
C TRP A 527 -13.24 -15.57 14.31
N LEU A 528 -13.93 -15.79 15.42
CA LEU A 528 -14.90 -14.83 15.95
C LEU A 528 -14.17 -13.78 16.80
N SER A 529 -14.39 -12.50 16.52
CA SER A 529 -13.80 -11.43 17.32
C SER A 529 -14.39 -11.39 18.73
N GLU A 530 -13.63 -10.85 19.67
CA GLU A 530 -14.20 -10.37 20.92
C GLU A 530 -14.99 -9.07 20.69
N PRO A 531 -15.93 -8.70 21.57
CA PRO A 531 -16.56 -7.40 21.53
C PRO A 531 -15.51 -6.28 21.55
N GLN A 532 -15.78 -5.20 20.84
CA GLN A 532 -14.89 -4.04 20.71
C GLN A 532 -13.51 -4.32 20.05
N HIS A 533 -13.33 -5.48 19.42
CA HIS A 533 -12.10 -5.80 18.68
C HIS A 533 -12.34 -5.77 17.17
N THR A 534 -11.34 -5.27 16.44
CA THR A 534 -11.31 -5.34 14.97
C THR A 534 -10.85 -6.73 14.51
N CYS A 535 -11.06 -7.06 13.24
CA CYS A 535 -10.47 -8.28 12.68
C CYS A 535 -8.95 -8.19 12.59
N THR A 536 -8.41 -7.00 12.31
CA THR A 536 -6.96 -6.74 12.40
C THR A 536 -6.39 -7.14 13.75
N GLU A 537 -7.00 -6.69 14.84
CA GLU A 537 -6.54 -7.02 16.19
C GLU A 537 -6.75 -8.49 16.55
N THR A 538 -7.90 -9.05 16.17
CA THR A 538 -8.25 -10.46 16.41
C THR A 538 -7.21 -11.40 15.80
N CYS A 539 -6.80 -11.15 14.55
CA CYS A 539 -5.76 -11.93 13.87
C CYS A 539 -4.38 -11.67 14.49
N ARG A 540 -4.02 -10.41 14.74
CA ARG A 540 -2.71 -10.03 15.29
C ARG A 540 -2.43 -10.69 16.65
N ARG A 541 -3.40 -10.70 17.56
CA ARG A 541 -3.29 -11.35 18.88
C ARG A 541 -3.02 -12.86 18.80
N ARG A 542 -3.27 -13.47 17.64
CA ARG A 542 -3.05 -14.89 17.36
C ARG A 542 -1.79 -15.15 16.53
N GLY A 543 -0.97 -14.12 16.27
CA GLY A 543 0.20 -14.23 15.40
C GLY A 543 -0.18 -14.43 13.94
N LEU A 544 -1.30 -13.87 13.50
CA LEU A 544 -1.84 -13.95 12.14
C LEU A 544 -2.11 -12.54 11.58
N VAL A 545 -2.46 -12.46 10.30
CA VAL A 545 -2.84 -11.22 9.61
C VAL A 545 -4.27 -11.38 9.06
N CYS A 546 -5.08 -10.33 9.11
CA CYS A 546 -6.40 -10.35 8.49
C CYS A 546 -6.26 -10.41 6.96
N GLU A 547 -7.02 -11.28 6.30
CA GLU A 547 -6.99 -11.47 4.84
C GLU A 547 -8.34 -11.13 4.23
N PRO A 548 -8.51 -9.92 3.66
CA PRO A 548 -9.82 -9.43 3.23
C PRO A 548 -10.40 -10.21 2.04
N THR A 549 -9.55 -10.83 1.21
CA THR A 549 -10.04 -11.62 0.05
C THR A 549 -10.87 -12.83 0.47
N PHE A 550 -10.68 -13.32 1.69
CA PHE A 550 -11.38 -14.48 2.22
C PHE A 550 -12.76 -14.18 2.78
N PHE A 551 -13.13 -12.93 3.05
CA PHE A 551 -14.47 -12.61 3.57
C PHE A 551 -15.62 -13.18 2.71
N SER A 552 -15.40 -13.29 1.40
CA SER A 552 -16.35 -13.91 0.46
C SER A 552 -16.73 -15.36 0.83
N PHE A 553 -15.83 -16.10 1.48
CA PHE A 553 -16.07 -17.46 1.96
C PHE A 553 -16.82 -17.51 3.30
N LEU A 554 -16.75 -16.42 4.09
CA LEU A 554 -17.35 -16.33 5.43
C LEU A 554 -18.78 -15.78 5.39
N ASN A 555 -19.20 -15.18 4.27
CA ASN A 555 -20.45 -14.43 4.16
C ASN A 555 -21.69 -15.31 3.95
N LYS A 556 -21.87 -16.32 4.82
CA LYS A 556 -23.00 -17.25 4.80
C LYS A 556 -23.44 -17.64 6.22
N GLU A 557 -24.72 -17.94 6.37
CA GLU A 557 -25.31 -18.34 7.66
C GLU A 557 -24.69 -19.63 8.20
N GLU A 558 -24.34 -20.59 7.33
CA GLU A 558 -23.79 -21.88 7.75
C GLU A 558 -22.45 -21.74 8.48
N VAL A 559 -21.70 -20.67 8.23
CA VAL A 559 -20.40 -20.41 8.88
C VAL A 559 -20.57 -20.10 10.37
N PHE A 560 -21.64 -19.40 10.74
CA PHE A 560 -21.98 -19.16 12.15
C PHE A 560 -22.37 -20.46 12.85
N LEU A 561 -23.17 -21.29 12.21
CA LEU A 561 -23.57 -22.59 12.74
C LEU A 561 -22.37 -23.51 12.98
N GLN A 562 -21.38 -23.50 12.09
CA GLN A 562 -20.12 -24.26 12.25
C GLN A 562 -19.29 -23.80 13.45
N LEU A 563 -19.47 -22.56 13.91
CA LEU A 563 -18.89 -22.02 15.15
C LEU A 563 -19.83 -22.19 16.36
N SER A 564 -20.88 -23.01 16.24
CA SER A 564 -21.90 -23.23 17.27
C SER A 564 -22.69 -21.96 17.65
N ILE A 565 -22.87 -21.05 16.69
CA ILE A 565 -23.65 -19.82 16.84
C ILE A 565 -24.96 -20.02 16.06
N ALA A 566 -26.06 -20.21 16.77
CA ALA A 566 -27.40 -20.22 16.17
C ALA A 566 -27.85 -18.77 15.91
N CYS A 567 -28.19 -18.47 14.67
CA CYS A 567 -28.73 -17.17 14.28
C CYS A 567 -30.26 -17.20 14.42
N ASP A 568 -30.84 -16.33 15.24
CA ASP A 568 -32.31 -16.24 15.39
C ASP A 568 -32.95 -15.60 14.14
N SER A 569 -32.26 -14.62 13.57
CA SER A 569 -32.55 -13.97 12.28
C SER A 569 -31.24 -13.71 11.53
N THR A 570 -31.33 -13.62 10.20
CA THR A 570 -30.20 -13.22 9.34
C THR A 570 -30.60 -12.08 8.41
N GLU A 571 -29.86 -10.97 8.46
CA GLU A 571 -30.07 -9.80 7.62
C GLU A 571 -28.92 -9.58 6.62
N TYR A 572 -29.23 -9.03 5.46
CA TYR A 572 -28.26 -8.70 4.41
C TYR A 572 -28.25 -7.19 4.15
N GLU A 573 -27.20 -6.50 4.58
CA GLU A 573 -27.09 -5.05 4.41
C GLU A 573 -25.70 -4.58 3.97
N MET A 574 -25.62 -3.32 3.55
CA MET A 574 -24.35 -2.64 3.26
C MET A 574 -23.76 -2.07 4.54
N ASN A 575 -22.77 -2.75 5.11
CA ASN A 575 -22.06 -2.29 6.31
C ASN A 575 -20.65 -2.87 6.36
N HIS A 576 -19.63 -2.02 6.49
CA HIS A 576 -18.23 -2.46 6.52
C HIS A 576 -17.88 -3.37 7.72
N LEU A 577 -18.74 -3.44 8.73
CA LEU A 577 -18.54 -4.31 9.89
C LEU A 577 -19.01 -5.76 9.69
N TYR A 578 -19.66 -6.08 8.57
CA TYR A 578 -20.22 -7.42 8.33
C TYR A 578 -19.25 -8.30 7.53
N PRO A 579 -19.24 -9.63 7.75
CA PRO A 579 -20.21 -10.42 8.53
C PRO A 579 -20.00 -10.39 10.05
N ALA A 580 -21.10 -10.33 10.81
CA ALA A 580 -21.08 -10.23 12.27
C ALA A 580 -22.31 -10.83 12.95
N VAL A 581 -22.25 -11.07 14.26
CA VAL A 581 -23.39 -11.49 15.10
C VAL A 581 -23.59 -10.51 16.26
N ALA A 582 -24.85 -10.18 16.55
CA ALA A 582 -25.25 -9.38 17.71
C ALA A 582 -25.07 -10.17 19.01
N GLU A 583 -24.39 -9.57 19.99
CA GLU A 583 -24.01 -10.25 21.22
C GLU A 583 -25.22 -10.68 22.08
N HIS A 584 -26.30 -9.90 22.09
CA HIS A 584 -27.44 -10.12 22.99
C HIS A 584 -28.68 -10.74 22.34
N VAL A 585 -28.81 -10.63 21.01
CA VAL A 585 -30.04 -11.00 20.29
C VAL A 585 -29.80 -12.16 19.31
N ARG A 586 -28.55 -12.64 19.20
CA ARG A 586 -28.15 -13.71 18.26
C ARG A 586 -28.60 -13.45 16.81
N GLU A 587 -28.80 -12.20 16.44
CA GLU A 587 -29.05 -11.79 15.06
C GLU A 587 -27.74 -11.76 14.29
N CYS A 588 -27.72 -12.39 13.12
CA CYS A 588 -26.56 -12.48 12.26
C CYS A 588 -26.71 -11.51 11.08
N TYR A 589 -25.62 -10.84 10.73
CA TYR A 589 -25.58 -9.87 9.65
C TYR A 589 -24.57 -10.30 8.60
N LEU A 590 -25.01 -10.31 7.36
CA LEU A 590 -24.23 -10.66 6.18
C LEU A 590 -24.06 -9.43 5.29
N GLN A 591 -22.93 -9.38 4.60
CA GLN A 591 -22.56 -8.30 3.71
C GLN A 591 -23.33 -8.39 2.39
N LYS A 592 -23.94 -7.28 1.97
CA LYS A 592 -24.58 -7.14 0.65
C LYS A 592 -23.62 -6.62 -0.42
N GLU A 593 -22.67 -5.77 -0.05
CA GLU A 593 -21.74 -5.11 -0.98
C GLU A 593 -20.29 -5.61 -0.73
N PRO A 594 -19.73 -6.47 -1.60
CA PRO A 594 -18.40 -7.05 -1.40
C PRO A 594 -17.26 -6.04 -1.25
N LEU A 595 -17.37 -4.84 -1.85
CA LEU A 595 -16.36 -3.79 -1.68
C LEU A 595 -16.29 -3.22 -0.25
N LEU A 596 -17.26 -3.55 0.61
CA LEU A 596 -17.29 -3.14 2.02
C LEU A 596 -16.70 -4.19 2.97
N PHE A 597 -16.29 -5.37 2.51
CA PHE A 597 -15.54 -6.27 3.38
C PHE A 597 -14.29 -5.58 3.93
N SER A 598 -14.13 -5.60 5.27
CA SER A 598 -13.16 -4.77 5.97
C SER A 598 -12.54 -5.47 7.17
N CYS A 599 -11.22 -5.50 7.25
CA CYS A 599 -10.48 -5.90 8.43
C CYS A 599 -10.57 -4.84 9.53
N ALA A 600 -10.64 -3.56 9.15
CA ALA A 600 -10.84 -2.43 10.05
C ALA A 600 -12.29 -2.33 10.56
N GLY A 601 -12.47 -1.61 11.68
CA GLY A 601 -13.75 -1.31 12.29
C GLY A 601 -14.22 -2.34 13.32
N TYR A 602 -14.88 -1.84 14.38
CA TYR A 602 -15.56 -2.63 15.39
C TYR A 602 -16.86 -1.94 15.82
N ASN A 603 -17.74 -2.68 16.50
CA ASN A 603 -18.89 -2.11 17.19
C ASN A 603 -19.06 -2.84 18.53
N PRO A 604 -19.31 -2.15 19.65
CA PRO A 604 -19.50 -2.78 20.96
C PRO A 604 -20.63 -3.81 21.00
N LYS A 605 -21.62 -3.74 20.10
CA LYS A 605 -22.77 -4.65 20.05
C LYS A 605 -22.54 -5.90 19.20
N TYR A 606 -21.44 -5.96 18.44
CA TYR A 606 -21.21 -6.98 17.42
C TYR A 606 -19.91 -7.73 17.66
N ARG A 607 -19.94 -9.02 17.38
CA ARG A 607 -18.76 -9.87 17.21
C ARG A 607 -18.63 -10.23 15.74
N ARG A 608 -17.44 -10.04 15.16
CA ARG A 608 -17.22 -10.15 13.71
C ARG A 608 -16.62 -11.50 13.35
N LEU A 609 -17.02 -12.08 12.22
CA LEU A 609 -16.30 -13.20 11.64
C LEU A 609 -15.07 -12.65 10.90
N CYS A 610 -13.90 -13.03 11.35
CA CYS A 610 -12.63 -12.48 10.92
C CYS A 610 -11.82 -13.53 10.16
N PRO A 611 -11.56 -13.31 8.85
CA PRO A 611 -10.67 -14.16 8.08
C PRO A 611 -9.22 -13.78 8.40
N CYS A 612 -8.48 -14.72 8.97
CA CYS A 612 -7.05 -14.58 9.22
C CYS A 612 -6.27 -15.53 8.32
N ARG A 613 -5.01 -15.19 8.06
CA ARG A 613 -4.03 -16.08 7.42
C ARG A 613 -2.69 -16.04 8.14
N ASP A 614 -1.90 -17.09 7.93
CA ASP A 614 -0.50 -17.11 8.33
C ASP A 614 0.35 -16.18 7.44
N PHE A 615 1.59 -15.97 7.86
CA PHE A 615 2.59 -15.24 7.09
C PHE A 615 3.98 -15.86 7.26
N ARG A 616 4.86 -15.57 6.31
CA ARG A 616 6.26 -15.96 6.35
C ARG A 616 7.02 -15.07 7.35
N PRO A 617 7.88 -15.63 8.22
CA PRO A 617 8.69 -14.83 9.13
C PRO A 617 9.45 -13.71 8.38
N GLY A 618 9.26 -12.47 8.81
CA GLY A 618 9.86 -11.29 8.17
C GLY A 618 9.31 -10.92 6.79
N GLN A 619 8.19 -11.51 6.35
CA GLN A 619 7.47 -11.17 5.12
C GLN A 619 5.96 -11.29 5.34
N VAL A 620 5.36 -10.26 5.93
CA VAL A 620 3.95 -10.28 6.35
C VAL A 620 2.96 -10.30 5.18
N ALA A 621 3.39 -9.79 4.03
CA ALA A 621 2.61 -9.77 2.79
C ALA A 621 2.28 -11.15 2.24
N LEU A 622 3.07 -12.18 2.59
CA LEU A 622 2.97 -13.50 1.97
C LEU A 622 2.70 -14.57 3.04
N CYS A 623 1.66 -15.38 2.84
CA CYS A 623 1.48 -16.65 3.55
C CYS A 623 2.61 -17.64 3.20
N ARG A 624 2.73 -18.73 3.97
CA ARG A 624 3.75 -19.76 3.72
C ARG A 624 3.69 -20.34 2.31
N ASP A 625 2.48 -20.51 1.77
CA ASP A 625 2.21 -21.12 0.47
C ASP A 625 1.89 -20.08 -0.64
N CYS A 626 2.29 -18.82 -0.46
CA CYS A 626 1.94 -17.73 -1.37
C CYS A 626 2.96 -17.47 -2.50
N LEU A 627 4.01 -18.29 -2.65
CA LEU A 627 5.13 -18.11 -3.61
C LEU A 627 5.21 -19.11 -4.77
#